data_AF-A0A3B8SNI4-F1
#
_entry.id   AF-A0A3B8SNI4-F1
#
_cell.length_a   1.000
_cell.length_b   1.000
_cell.length_c   1.000
_cell.angle_alpha   90.00
_cell.angle_beta   90.00
_cell.angle_gamma   90.00
#
_symmetry.space_group_name_H-M   'P 1'
#
loop_
_entity.id
_entity.type
_entity.pdbx_description
1 polymer ?
#
loop_
_entity_poly.entity_id
_entity_poly.type
_entity_poly.pdbx_seq_one_letter_code
_entity_poly.pdbx_strand_id
1 'polypeptide(L)'
;MEDINLNFTGDFHAITAANNLICAAIDNNIFQGNSLNIDENRICFNRCLDVNDRALKDITIHSKDYERKEKFDITAASEIMAILCLAKDMEDLEYKLDNILIGYTKDNKPIFVKSLNITGSLLVLLKDAIKPNLVQTLEHNPVIIHGGPFANIAHGCSSIIATKTAMKLGEYCITEAGFGSDLGALKFYDIKCRLNGLMPNATVLVTTIKALKYNGVDSLEEGINNLKAHIDILKNLTNNIIVCLNKFDNDSEEDIKYVEDYCYKLNVEFSVSTAYRDGGSGAIELAKKIISLDNKEEYKPLYDINLSIYDKIDRIIKDIYHASKIDYSEDAISKIKMIEDNKLDKLPICVAKTQYSISDDKDKLGNPSDYQVTVKDVKLYNGAGFITIYLGSIITMPGLPKVPNYEKIKLIDGEISGLS
;
A
#
# COMPACT_ATOMS: atom_id res chain seq x y z
N MET A 1 8.98 -16.63 13.36
CA MET A 1 7.84 -15.68 13.41
C MET A 1 8.08 -14.56 14.40
N GLU A 2 8.60 -14.86 15.59
CA GLU A 2 8.88 -13.84 16.62
C GLU A 2 9.77 -12.70 16.10
N ASP A 3 10.91 -13.02 15.46
CA ASP A 3 11.81 -12.00 14.92
C ASP A 3 11.13 -11.09 13.88
N ILE A 4 10.35 -11.67 12.97
CA ILE A 4 9.62 -10.96 11.91
C ILE A 4 8.61 -9.98 12.52
N ASN A 5 7.98 -10.35 13.63
CA ASN A 5 6.96 -9.54 14.31
C ASN A 5 7.54 -8.47 15.27
N LEU A 6 8.85 -8.47 15.50
CA LEU A 6 9.53 -7.55 16.41
C LEU A 6 10.52 -6.66 15.62
N ASN A 7 11.78 -6.66 16.01
CA ASN A 7 12.81 -5.79 15.42
C ASN A 7 13.29 -6.30 14.06
N PHE A 8 13.06 -7.58 13.75
CA PHE A 8 13.61 -8.29 12.61
C PHE A 8 15.07 -7.91 12.36
N THR A 9 15.36 -7.27 11.23
CA THR A 9 16.69 -6.81 10.83
C THR A 9 16.94 -5.32 11.09
N GLY A 10 15.97 -4.61 11.67
CA GLY A 10 16.07 -3.19 12.01
C GLY A 10 15.64 -2.22 10.91
N ASP A 11 15.07 -2.71 9.81
CA ASP A 11 14.68 -1.88 8.66
C ASP A 11 13.71 -0.75 9.06
N PHE A 12 12.71 -1.06 9.87
CA PHE A 12 11.73 -0.07 10.33
C PHE A 12 12.39 0.97 11.23
N HIS A 13 13.33 0.57 12.10
CA HIS A 13 14.10 1.50 12.93
C HIS A 13 14.92 2.48 12.09
N ALA A 14 15.56 1.99 11.03
CA ALA A 14 16.31 2.83 10.09
C ALA A 14 15.39 3.84 9.38
N ILE A 15 14.20 3.41 8.96
CA ILE A 15 13.18 4.28 8.36
C ILE A 15 12.69 5.33 9.36
N THR A 16 12.39 4.94 10.61
CA THR A 16 12.00 5.87 11.68
C THR A 16 13.09 6.93 11.90
N ALA A 17 14.36 6.50 11.99
CA ALA A 17 15.49 7.39 12.18
C ALA A 17 15.66 8.36 11.00
N ALA A 18 15.60 7.87 9.76
CA ALA A 18 15.71 8.70 8.56
C ALA A 18 14.55 9.71 8.47
N ASN A 19 13.32 9.29 8.76
CA ASN A 19 12.14 10.17 8.74
C ASN A 19 12.29 11.29 9.77
N ASN A 20 12.66 10.94 10.99
CA ASN A 20 12.77 11.91 12.07
C ASN A 20 14.01 12.81 11.92
N LEU A 21 15.05 12.38 11.20
CA LEU A 21 16.15 13.25 10.78
C LEU A 21 15.68 14.36 9.82
N ILE A 22 14.79 14.05 8.87
CA ILE A 22 14.19 15.08 8.00
C ILE A 22 13.43 16.11 8.85
N CYS A 23 12.55 15.65 9.76
CA CYS A 23 11.80 16.54 10.64
C CYS A 23 12.72 17.42 11.51
N ALA A 24 13.77 16.82 12.09
CA ALA A 24 14.75 17.55 12.89
C ALA A 24 15.52 18.60 12.06
N ALA A 25 15.88 18.26 10.82
CA ALA A 25 16.57 19.20 9.92
C ALA A 25 15.68 20.36 9.48
N ILE A 26 14.37 20.12 9.25
CA ILE A 26 13.39 21.19 8.98
C ILE A 26 13.35 22.18 10.14
N ASP A 27 13.09 21.69 11.35
CA ASP A 27 12.98 22.54 12.54
C ASP A 27 14.31 23.23 12.87
N ASN A 28 15.45 22.56 12.68
CA ASN A 28 16.76 23.17 12.84
C ASN A 28 17.01 24.27 11.80
N ASN A 29 16.62 24.10 10.53
CA ASN A 29 16.75 25.16 9.54
C ASN A 29 15.96 26.41 9.96
N ILE A 30 14.71 26.23 10.41
CA ILE A 30 13.87 27.33 10.89
C ILE A 30 14.52 28.01 12.10
N PHE A 31 14.97 27.23 13.08
CA PHE A 31 15.62 27.73 14.29
C PHE A 31 16.91 28.52 14.01
N GLN A 32 17.73 28.08 13.05
CA GLN A 32 19.00 28.72 12.71
C GLN A 32 18.87 29.93 11.76
N GLY A 33 17.66 30.49 11.62
CA GLY A 33 17.40 31.68 10.82
C GLY A 33 16.61 31.43 9.53
N ASN A 34 16.06 30.22 9.34
CA ASN A 34 15.14 29.86 8.26
C ASN A 34 15.65 30.27 6.86
N SER A 35 16.86 29.84 6.51
CA SER A 35 17.51 30.22 5.25
C SER A 35 16.72 29.77 4.01
N LEU A 36 15.83 28.79 4.15
CA LEU A 36 14.95 28.29 3.09
C LEU A 36 13.61 29.03 3.01
N ASN A 37 13.35 30.00 3.89
CA ASN A 37 12.09 30.73 3.98
C ASN A 37 10.86 29.79 4.09
N ILE A 38 11.00 28.69 4.84
CA ILE A 38 9.94 27.71 5.10
C ILE A 38 8.79 28.42 5.82
N ASP A 39 7.56 28.17 5.38
CA ASP A 39 6.35 28.50 6.13
C ASP A 39 6.03 27.34 7.09
N GLU A 40 6.16 27.61 8.38
CA GLU A 40 5.92 26.67 9.48
C GLU A 40 4.49 26.10 9.51
N ASN A 41 3.51 26.79 8.91
CA ASN A 41 2.12 26.32 8.81
C ASN A 41 1.87 25.45 7.58
N ARG A 42 2.86 25.32 6.69
CA ARG A 42 2.77 24.61 5.41
C ARG A 42 3.81 23.50 5.26
N ILE A 43 4.28 22.96 6.38
CA ILE A 43 5.07 21.74 6.41
C ILE A 43 4.15 20.55 6.07
N CYS A 44 4.58 19.69 5.16
CA CYS A 44 3.80 18.55 4.65
C CYS A 44 4.32 17.20 5.14
N PHE A 45 5.43 17.21 5.89
CA PHE A 45 6.16 16.01 6.32
C PHE A 45 6.07 15.86 7.84
N ASN A 46 5.52 14.73 8.28
CA ASN A 46 5.25 14.44 9.69
C ASN A 46 6.35 13.59 10.31
N ARG A 47 6.47 13.64 11.64
CA ARG A 47 7.28 12.69 12.39
C ARG A 47 6.64 11.29 12.33
N CYS A 48 7.41 10.26 12.68
CA CYS A 48 6.85 8.92 12.79
C CYS A 48 7.41 8.11 13.95
N LEU A 49 6.66 7.10 14.35
CA LEU A 49 7.01 6.14 15.40
C LEU A 49 6.33 4.80 15.13
N ASP A 50 7.05 3.69 15.27
CA ASP A 50 6.47 2.35 15.09
C ASP A 50 5.82 1.82 16.39
N VAL A 51 4.88 2.60 16.92
CA VAL A 51 4.09 2.28 18.11
C VAL A 51 2.67 2.81 17.90
N ASN A 52 1.66 2.03 18.29
CA ASN A 52 0.26 2.46 18.23
C ASN A 52 -0.05 3.51 19.30
N ASP A 53 0.32 4.78 19.06
CA ASP A 53 0.13 5.86 20.02
C ASP A 53 -0.81 6.96 19.52
N ARG A 54 -2.08 6.87 19.93
CA ARG A 54 -3.10 7.85 19.54
C ARG A 54 -2.87 9.25 20.10
N ALA A 55 -2.05 9.41 21.14
CA ALA A 55 -1.82 10.72 21.77
C ALA A 55 -0.98 11.65 20.89
N LEU A 56 -0.23 11.09 19.95
CA LEU A 56 0.68 11.84 19.06
C LEU A 56 0.02 12.30 17.74
N LYS A 57 -1.30 12.12 17.59
CA LYS A 57 -2.05 12.46 16.35
C LYS A 57 -2.20 13.95 16.09
N ASP A 58 -2.17 14.76 17.13
CA ASP A 58 -2.32 16.21 17.07
C ASP A 58 -1.56 16.79 18.26
N ILE A 59 -0.38 17.32 18.00
CA ILE A 59 0.47 17.92 19.03
C ILE A 59 0.91 19.32 18.58
N THR A 60 1.26 20.13 19.56
CA THR A 60 1.98 21.39 19.33
C THR A 60 3.41 21.19 19.76
N ILE A 61 4.36 21.48 18.87
CA ILE A 61 5.76 21.58 19.26
C ILE A 61 6.09 23.04 19.58
N HIS A 62 6.82 23.24 20.66
CA HIS A 62 7.33 24.54 21.07
C HIS A 62 8.83 24.58 20.82
N SER A 63 9.26 25.53 19.99
CA SER A 63 10.65 25.92 19.84
C SER A 63 10.82 27.33 20.39
N LYS A 64 12.06 27.82 20.49
CA LYS A 64 12.38 29.08 21.16
C LYS A 64 11.54 30.26 20.66
N ASP A 65 11.44 30.40 19.33
CA ASP A 65 10.86 31.58 18.68
C ASP A 65 9.60 31.27 17.83
N TYR A 66 9.12 30.01 17.84
CA TYR A 66 7.90 29.62 17.15
C TYR A 66 7.23 28.40 17.78
N GLU A 67 5.91 28.31 17.60
CA GLU A 67 5.14 27.09 17.83
C GLU A 67 4.54 26.62 16.50
N ARG A 68 4.40 25.31 16.32
CA ARG A 68 3.70 24.78 15.16
C ARG A 68 2.95 23.51 15.51
N LYS A 69 1.90 23.25 14.74
CA LYS A 69 1.21 21.96 14.76
C LYS A 69 2.10 20.89 14.16
N GLU A 70 2.02 19.70 14.74
CA GLU A 70 2.74 18.52 14.30
C GLU A 70 1.87 17.28 14.52
N LYS A 71 2.18 16.22 13.78
CA LYS A 71 1.55 14.92 13.92
C LYS A 71 2.61 13.83 13.84
N PHE A 72 2.32 12.69 14.45
CA PHE A 72 3.05 11.46 14.18
C PHE A 72 2.20 10.51 13.36
N ASP A 73 2.82 9.92 12.35
CA ASP A 73 2.30 8.76 11.63
C ASP A 73 3.01 7.49 12.13
N ILE A 74 2.40 6.32 11.97
CA ILE A 74 3.13 5.07 12.20
C ILE A 74 4.23 4.93 11.15
N THR A 75 5.38 4.32 11.46
CA THR A 75 6.53 4.31 10.55
C THR A 75 6.22 3.72 9.16
N ALA A 76 5.36 2.71 9.08
CA ALA A 76 4.89 2.14 7.81
C ALA A 76 4.09 3.12 6.90
N ALA A 77 3.60 4.23 7.46
CA ALA A 77 2.90 5.30 6.74
C ALA A 77 3.84 6.41 6.24
N SER A 78 5.13 6.38 6.59
CA SER A 78 6.12 7.34 6.09
C SER A 78 6.30 7.23 4.58
N GLU A 79 6.55 8.36 3.90
CA GLU A 79 6.97 8.36 2.49
C GLU A 79 8.30 7.60 2.29
N ILE A 80 9.18 7.58 3.30
CA ILE A 80 10.45 6.85 3.23
C ILE A 80 10.19 5.35 3.10
N MET A 81 9.16 4.80 3.77
CA MET A 81 8.77 3.40 3.59
C MET A 81 8.36 3.12 2.15
N ALA A 82 7.53 4.00 1.56
CA ALA A 82 7.13 3.87 0.17
C ALA A 82 8.31 4.01 -0.80
N ILE A 83 9.24 4.93 -0.54
CA ILE A 83 10.46 5.13 -1.32
C ILE A 83 11.37 3.90 -1.26
N LEU A 84 11.62 3.34 -0.08
CA LEU A 84 12.43 2.13 0.09
C LEU A 84 11.83 0.96 -0.69
N CYS A 85 10.49 0.87 -0.70
CA CYS A 85 9.80 -0.16 -1.46
C CYS A 85 9.81 0.11 -2.97
N LEU A 86 9.87 1.37 -3.39
CA LEU A 86 9.81 1.79 -4.80
C LEU A 86 11.18 2.02 -5.47
N ALA A 87 12.28 2.04 -4.70
CA ALA A 87 13.63 2.23 -5.20
C ALA A 87 14.16 0.98 -5.94
N LYS A 88 14.94 1.20 -7.00
CA LYS A 88 15.57 0.14 -7.81
C LYS A 88 16.96 -0.25 -7.31
N ASP A 89 17.67 0.71 -6.74
CA ASP A 89 19.04 0.65 -6.27
C ASP A 89 19.34 1.87 -5.37
N MET A 90 20.59 2.05 -4.95
CA MET A 90 20.99 3.16 -4.07
C MET A 90 20.92 4.53 -4.77
N GLU A 91 21.20 4.60 -6.07
CA GLU A 91 21.16 5.86 -6.83
C GLU A 91 19.70 6.34 -7.00
N ASP A 92 18.79 5.41 -7.30
CA ASP A 92 17.35 5.70 -7.35
C ASP A 92 16.80 6.02 -5.94
N LEU A 93 17.29 5.36 -4.88
CA LEU A 93 16.95 5.74 -3.51
C LEU A 93 17.37 7.19 -3.20
N GLU A 94 18.60 7.58 -3.54
CA GLU A 94 19.10 8.95 -3.38
C GLU A 94 18.22 9.96 -4.11
N TYR A 95 17.96 9.71 -5.40
CA TYR A 95 17.09 10.57 -6.21
C TYR A 95 15.69 10.71 -5.61
N LYS A 96 15.09 9.61 -5.14
CA LYS A 96 13.75 9.63 -4.54
C LYS A 96 13.74 10.40 -3.22
N LEU A 97 14.72 10.20 -2.35
CA LEU A 97 14.86 10.93 -1.09
C LEU A 97 15.00 12.44 -1.34
N ASP A 98 15.85 12.84 -2.29
CA ASP A 98 16.06 14.24 -2.68
C ASP A 98 14.77 14.97 -3.08
N ASN A 99 13.83 14.23 -3.67
CA ASN A 99 12.59 14.74 -4.25
C ASN A 99 11.38 14.61 -3.32
N ILE A 100 11.55 14.20 -2.05
CA ILE A 100 10.49 14.28 -1.04
C ILE A 100 10.09 15.75 -0.84
N LEU A 101 8.79 16.05 -0.95
CA LEU A 101 8.25 17.38 -0.64
C LEU A 101 8.14 17.53 0.88
N ILE A 102 8.83 18.52 1.45
CA ILE A 102 8.82 18.78 2.90
C ILE A 102 7.86 19.89 3.31
N GLY A 103 7.53 20.80 2.38
CA GLY A 103 6.64 21.92 2.63
C GLY A 103 6.77 23.00 1.57
N TYR A 104 6.33 24.21 1.92
CA TYR A 104 6.34 25.36 1.02
C TYR A 104 7.05 26.55 1.65
N THR A 105 7.61 27.42 0.81
CA THR A 105 8.08 28.73 1.26
C THR A 105 6.89 29.65 1.58
N LYS A 106 7.16 30.76 2.26
CA LYS A 106 6.17 31.84 2.46
C LYS A 106 5.63 32.45 1.14
N ASP A 107 6.38 32.27 0.05
CA ASP A 107 5.98 32.65 -1.32
C ASP A 107 5.33 31.50 -2.11
N ASN A 108 4.90 30.44 -1.43
CA ASN A 108 4.22 29.27 -2.00
C ASN A 108 5.06 28.42 -2.97
N LYS A 109 6.39 28.44 -2.88
CA LYS A 109 7.26 27.58 -3.69
C LYS A 109 7.50 26.23 -2.97
N PRO A 110 7.45 25.08 -3.66
CA PRO A 110 7.71 23.79 -3.04
C PRO A 110 9.17 23.70 -2.59
N ILE A 111 9.38 23.10 -1.42
CA ILE A 111 10.70 22.81 -0.85
C ILE A 111 10.84 21.30 -0.76
N PHE A 112 11.98 20.78 -1.21
CA PHE A 112 12.29 19.35 -1.20
C PHE A 112 13.45 19.04 -0.25
N VAL A 113 13.63 17.78 0.13
CA VAL A 113 14.70 17.33 1.05
C VAL A 113 16.09 17.74 0.57
N LYS A 114 16.36 17.72 -0.74
CA LYS A 114 17.66 18.17 -1.28
C LYS A 114 18.07 19.57 -0.82
N SER A 115 17.10 20.45 -0.56
CA SER A 115 17.35 21.82 -0.07
C SER A 115 17.93 21.87 1.34
N LEU A 116 17.78 20.79 2.13
CA LEU A 116 18.34 20.65 3.47
C LEU A 116 19.79 20.13 3.47
N ASN A 117 20.31 19.64 2.34
CA ASN A 117 21.65 19.05 2.21
C ASN A 117 21.92 17.86 3.18
N ILE A 118 20.91 17.02 3.42
CA ILE A 118 21.00 15.87 4.35
C ILE A 118 20.92 14.50 3.67
N THR A 119 20.79 14.44 2.35
CA THR A 119 20.51 13.19 1.61
C THR A 119 21.58 12.13 1.85
N GLY A 120 22.86 12.51 1.89
CA GLY A 120 23.95 11.59 2.26
C GLY A 120 23.76 10.97 3.66
N SER A 121 23.30 11.73 4.65
CA SER A 121 23.00 11.20 5.98
C SER A 121 21.81 10.24 5.97
N LEU A 122 20.80 10.51 5.15
CA LEU A 122 19.65 9.61 4.99
C LEU A 122 20.07 8.28 4.34
N LEU A 123 20.93 8.33 3.31
CA LEU A 123 21.48 7.12 2.69
C LEU A 123 22.31 6.29 3.67
N VAL A 124 23.11 6.93 4.53
CA VAL A 124 23.88 6.23 5.55
C VAL A 124 22.97 5.49 6.54
N LEU A 125 21.86 6.12 6.96
CA LEU A 125 20.88 5.48 7.85
C LEU A 125 20.17 4.30 7.17
N LEU A 126 19.90 4.38 5.87
CA LEU A 126 19.15 3.37 5.11
C LEU A 126 20.05 2.33 4.41
N LYS A 127 21.38 2.45 4.54
CA LYS A 127 22.37 1.66 3.79
C LYS A 127 22.18 0.15 3.91
N ASP A 128 21.87 -0.31 5.12
CA ASP A 128 21.65 -1.73 5.38
C ASP A 128 20.18 -2.12 5.20
N ALA A 129 19.26 -1.22 5.55
CA ALA A 129 17.82 -1.41 5.41
C ALA A 129 17.33 -1.51 3.96
N ILE A 130 18.13 -1.10 2.96
CA ILE A 130 17.78 -1.28 1.53
C ILE A 130 18.01 -2.74 1.05
N LYS A 131 18.70 -3.57 1.85
CA LYS A 131 19.04 -4.94 1.48
C LYS A 131 17.88 -5.89 1.84
N PRO A 132 17.37 -6.70 0.91
CA PRO A 132 16.29 -7.63 1.23
C PRO A 132 16.69 -8.72 2.22
N ASN A 133 15.76 -9.13 3.08
CA ASN A 133 15.99 -10.10 4.14
C ASN A 133 15.52 -11.50 3.72
N LEU A 134 16.43 -12.48 3.72
CA LEU A 134 16.12 -13.87 3.39
C LEU A 134 15.71 -14.64 4.65
N VAL A 135 14.55 -15.29 4.58
CA VAL A 135 14.03 -16.25 5.56
C VAL A 135 13.48 -17.48 4.80
N GLN A 136 12.70 -18.32 5.47
CA GLN A 136 12.15 -19.54 4.88
C GLN A 136 10.70 -19.81 5.32
N THR A 137 9.98 -20.57 4.51
CA THR A 137 8.70 -21.18 4.91
C THR A 137 8.92 -22.35 5.89
N LEU A 138 7.85 -22.92 6.43
CA LEU A 138 7.90 -24.15 7.23
C LEU A 138 8.44 -25.36 6.45
N GLU A 139 8.37 -25.31 5.11
CA GLU A 139 8.87 -26.35 4.21
C GLU A 139 10.22 -25.97 3.60
N HIS A 140 10.95 -25.05 4.25
CA HIS A 140 12.31 -24.65 3.87
C HIS A 140 12.44 -23.99 2.48
N ASN A 141 11.33 -23.49 1.91
CA ASN A 141 11.37 -22.71 0.67
C ASN A 141 11.84 -21.27 0.99
N PRO A 142 12.69 -20.66 0.14
CA PRO A 142 13.21 -19.32 0.39
C PRO A 142 12.11 -18.25 0.30
N VAL A 143 12.11 -17.31 1.24
CA VAL A 143 11.19 -16.17 1.28
C VAL A 143 12.00 -14.90 1.49
N ILE A 144 11.71 -13.86 0.71
CA ILE A 144 12.29 -12.53 0.92
C ILE A 144 11.25 -11.61 1.56
N ILE A 145 11.51 -11.14 2.77
CA ILE A 145 10.66 -10.17 3.48
C ILE A 145 11.38 -8.81 3.48
N HIS A 146 10.80 -7.81 2.81
CA HIS A 146 11.44 -6.50 2.71
C HIS A 146 10.45 -5.38 2.37
N GLY A 147 10.41 -4.37 3.22
CA GLY A 147 9.46 -3.27 3.14
C GLY A 147 8.05 -3.64 3.61
N GLY A 148 7.23 -2.62 3.86
CA GLY A 148 5.86 -2.79 4.33
C GLY A 148 5.08 -1.47 4.33
N PRO A 149 4.83 -0.85 3.16
CA PRO A 149 4.07 0.38 3.07
C PRO A 149 2.58 0.08 3.25
N PHE A 150 1.84 1.06 3.76
CA PHE A 150 0.39 0.97 3.82
C PHE A 150 -0.25 0.72 2.44
N ALA A 151 -1.31 -0.09 2.40
CA ALA A 151 -2.07 -0.37 1.18
C ALA A 151 -3.22 0.61 0.90
N ASN A 152 -3.41 1.63 1.76
CA ASN A 152 -4.36 2.73 1.53
C ASN A 152 -3.65 4.00 1.03
N ILE A 153 -2.80 4.63 1.84
CA ILE A 153 -2.12 5.89 1.49
C ILE A 153 -0.89 5.69 0.60
N ALA A 154 -0.42 4.45 0.47
CA ALA A 154 0.65 4.03 -0.42
C ALA A 154 0.24 2.75 -1.18
N HIS A 155 1.20 2.13 -1.86
CA HIS A 155 0.95 1.06 -2.83
C HIS A 155 0.82 -0.35 -2.23
N GLY A 156 1.11 -0.55 -0.93
CA GLY A 156 0.81 -1.81 -0.25
C GLY A 156 1.58 -3.04 -0.72
N CYS A 157 2.79 -2.89 -1.26
CA CYS A 157 3.59 -4.01 -1.76
C CYS A 157 4.97 -4.06 -1.11
N SER A 158 5.57 -5.25 -1.08
CA SER A 158 6.99 -5.42 -0.76
C SER A 158 7.89 -4.70 -1.78
N SER A 159 9.16 -4.52 -1.42
CA SER A 159 10.10 -3.75 -2.25
C SER A 159 10.34 -4.34 -3.66
N ILE A 160 10.67 -3.46 -4.62
CA ILE A 160 11.12 -3.87 -5.96
C ILE A 160 12.46 -4.59 -5.91
N ILE A 161 13.37 -4.19 -5.02
CA ILE A 161 14.68 -4.86 -4.89
C ILE A 161 14.44 -6.33 -4.50
N ALA A 162 13.56 -6.61 -3.53
CA ALA A 162 13.19 -7.99 -3.18
C ALA A 162 12.54 -8.72 -4.35
N THR A 163 11.57 -8.09 -5.03
CA THR A 163 10.86 -8.69 -6.17
C THR A 163 11.82 -9.04 -7.31
N LYS A 164 12.69 -8.11 -7.71
CA LYS A 164 13.70 -8.33 -8.76
C LYS A 164 14.75 -9.34 -8.34
N THR A 165 15.12 -9.40 -7.05
CA THR A 165 16.04 -10.41 -6.54
C THR A 165 15.41 -11.79 -6.64
N ALA A 166 14.15 -11.96 -6.21
CA ALA A 166 13.42 -13.22 -6.34
C ALA A 166 13.27 -13.65 -7.81
N MET A 167 12.90 -12.73 -8.71
CA MET A 167 12.80 -13.01 -10.16
C MET A 167 14.13 -13.43 -10.81
N LYS A 168 15.27 -12.94 -10.29
CA LYS A 168 16.59 -13.33 -10.80
C LYS A 168 17.08 -14.67 -10.26
N LEU A 169 16.63 -15.07 -9.06
CA LEU A 169 17.12 -16.26 -8.37
C LEU A 169 16.19 -17.47 -8.50
N GLY A 170 14.89 -17.26 -8.72
CA GLY A 170 13.89 -18.32 -8.87
C GLY A 170 13.27 -18.34 -10.26
N GLU A 171 12.76 -19.51 -10.67
CA GLU A 171 11.98 -19.65 -11.90
C GLU A 171 10.61 -18.98 -11.79
N TYR A 172 10.05 -18.93 -10.58
CA TYR A 172 8.81 -18.25 -10.25
C TYR A 172 9.03 -17.32 -9.05
N CYS A 173 8.55 -16.08 -9.17
CA CYS A 173 8.50 -15.12 -8.08
C CYS A 173 7.05 -14.87 -7.69
N ILE A 174 6.63 -15.39 -6.53
CA ILE A 174 5.31 -15.13 -5.96
C ILE A 174 5.41 -13.92 -5.03
N THR A 175 4.59 -12.90 -5.28
CA THR A 175 4.47 -11.71 -4.44
C THR A 175 3.00 -11.39 -4.24
N GLU A 176 2.71 -10.53 -3.26
CA GLU A 176 1.37 -10.08 -2.93
C GLU A 176 1.28 -8.55 -2.87
N ALA A 177 0.04 -8.06 -2.77
CA ALA A 177 -0.29 -6.68 -2.49
C ALA A 177 -1.43 -6.65 -1.46
N GLY A 178 -1.39 -5.69 -0.53
CA GLY A 178 -2.34 -5.62 0.58
C GLY A 178 -3.77 -5.23 0.16
N PHE A 179 -4.77 -5.70 0.91
CA PHE A 179 -6.20 -5.52 0.65
C PHE A 179 -6.70 -6.23 -0.63
N GLY A 180 -7.89 -5.88 -1.12
CA GLY A 180 -8.51 -6.46 -2.31
C GLY A 180 -7.92 -5.94 -3.63
N SER A 181 -8.39 -6.48 -4.76
CA SER A 181 -7.89 -6.07 -6.08
C SER A 181 -8.22 -4.61 -6.46
N ASP A 182 -9.24 -4.04 -5.81
CA ASP A 182 -9.69 -2.65 -5.90
C ASP A 182 -8.70 -1.63 -5.27
N LEU A 183 -7.77 -2.12 -4.45
CA LEU A 183 -6.69 -1.33 -3.84
C LEU A 183 -5.32 -1.91 -4.16
N GLY A 184 -5.00 -3.09 -3.62
CA GLY A 184 -3.67 -3.69 -3.69
C GLY A 184 -3.26 -4.00 -5.12
N ALA A 185 -4.06 -4.81 -5.83
CA ALA A 185 -3.72 -5.20 -7.20
C ALA A 185 -3.68 -3.97 -8.13
N LEU A 186 -4.67 -3.08 -8.05
CA LEU A 186 -4.68 -1.83 -8.81
C LEU A 186 -3.37 -1.05 -8.64
N LYS A 187 -2.91 -0.86 -7.40
CA LYS A 187 -1.67 -0.13 -7.11
C LYS A 187 -0.41 -0.91 -7.46
N PHE A 188 -0.44 -2.22 -7.32
CA PHE A 188 0.65 -3.08 -7.78
C PHE A 188 0.86 -2.89 -9.29
N TYR A 189 -0.20 -2.94 -10.09
CA TYR A 189 -0.13 -2.72 -11.53
C TYR A 189 0.18 -1.25 -11.89
N ASP A 190 -0.64 -0.29 -11.46
CA ASP A 190 -0.53 1.10 -11.91
C ASP A 190 0.59 1.92 -11.27
N ILE A 191 1.16 1.47 -10.15
CA ILE A 191 2.28 2.14 -9.49
C ILE A 191 3.53 1.28 -9.55
N LYS A 192 3.54 0.11 -8.90
CA LYS A 192 4.76 -0.71 -8.77
C LYS A 192 5.26 -1.21 -10.12
N CYS A 193 4.40 -1.87 -10.91
CA CYS A 193 4.75 -2.38 -12.24
C CYS A 193 5.07 -1.24 -13.21
N ARG A 194 4.19 -0.23 -13.31
CA ARG A 194 4.37 0.93 -14.19
C ARG A 194 5.71 1.65 -13.99
N LEU A 195 6.10 1.93 -12.75
CA LEU A 195 7.34 2.67 -12.45
C LEU A 195 8.62 1.84 -12.65
N ASN A 196 8.50 0.51 -12.76
CA ASN A 196 9.64 -0.41 -12.70
C ASN A 196 9.74 -1.41 -13.85
N GLY A 197 8.81 -1.36 -14.81
CA GLY A 197 8.78 -2.28 -15.94
C GLY A 197 8.59 -3.73 -15.51
N LEU A 198 7.79 -3.99 -14.47
CA LEU A 198 7.43 -5.35 -14.08
C LEU A 198 6.18 -5.78 -14.86
N MET A 199 6.15 -7.04 -15.29
CA MET A 199 5.05 -7.60 -16.07
C MET A 199 4.61 -8.92 -15.44
N PRO A 200 3.52 -8.92 -14.65
CA PRO A 200 3.06 -10.13 -13.97
C PRO A 200 2.50 -11.15 -14.96
N ASN A 201 2.98 -12.40 -14.89
CA ASN A 201 2.53 -13.48 -15.77
C ASN A 201 1.15 -14.04 -15.38
N ALA A 202 0.80 -14.02 -14.10
CA ALA A 202 -0.48 -14.48 -13.58
C ALA A 202 -0.88 -13.67 -12.34
N THR A 203 -2.19 -13.53 -12.11
CA THR A 203 -2.78 -12.98 -10.89
C THR A 203 -3.65 -14.03 -10.23
N VAL A 204 -3.38 -14.33 -8.96
CA VAL A 204 -4.21 -15.19 -8.14
C VAL A 204 -5.15 -14.33 -7.29
N LEU A 205 -6.46 -14.42 -7.53
CA LEU A 205 -7.49 -13.78 -6.74
C LEU A 205 -7.99 -14.74 -5.66
N VAL A 206 -7.58 -14.53 -4.41
CA VAL A 206 -7.95 -15.38 -3.28
C VAL A 206 -9.36 -15.05 -2.78
N THR A 207 -10.16 -16.07 -2.48
CA THR A 207 -11.49 -15.94 -1.85
C THR A 207 -11.80 -17.12 -0.91
N THR A 208 -12.92 -17.03 -0.18
CA THR A 208 -13.44 -18.09 0.70
C THR A 208 -14.97 -18.08 0.63
N ILE A 209 -15.63 -19.23 0.83
CA ILE A 209 -17.11 -19.28 0.87
C ILE A 209 -17.66 -18.35 1.95
N LYS A 210 -17.02 -18.31 3.12
CA LYS A 210 -17.40 -17.43 4.23
C LYS A 210 -17.35 -15.94 3.85
N ALA A 211 -16.30 -15.50 3.16
CA ALA A 211 -16.18 -14.11 2.72
C ALA A 211 -17.22 -13.74 1.65
N LEU A 212 -17.54 -14.67 0.75
CA LEU A 212 -18.60 -14.48 -0.23
C LEU A 212 -19.95 -14.35 0.47
N LYS A 213 -20.31 -15.30 1.35
CA LYS A 213 -21.55 -15.23 2.13
C LYS A 213 -21.65 -13.94 2.94
N TYR A 214 -20.56 -13.51 3.59
CA TYR A 214 -20.54 -12.22 4.30
C TYR A 214 -20.89 -11.05 3.38
N ASN A 215 -20.32 -11.01 2.17
CA ASN A 215 -20.61 -9.97 1.19
C ASN A 215 -22.05 -10.00 0.65
N GLY A 216 -22.69 -11.17 0.68
CA GLY A 216 -24.09 -11.35 0.30
C GLY A 216 -25.06 -11.37 1.47
N VAL A 217 -24.66 -10.89 2.65
CA VAL A 217 -25.51 -10.90 3.87
C VAL A 217 -26.02 -12.32 4.17
N ASP A 218 -25.07 -13.24 4.32
CA ASP A 218 -25.23 -14.69 4.50
C ASP A 218 -25.78 -15.47 3.27
N SER A 219 -25.93 -14.83 2.11
CA SER A 219 -26.24 -15.48 0.83
C SER A 219 -24.99 -15.65 -0.05
N LEU A 220 -24.70 -16.88 -0.47
CA LEU A 220 -23.61 -17.14 -1.42
C LEU A 220 -23.91 -16.60 -2.82
N GLU A 221 -25.17 -16.69 -3.25
CA GLU A 221 -25.62 -16.21 -4.56
C GLU A 221 -25.49 -14.70 -4.69
N GLU A 222 -25.85 -13.94 -3.65
CA GLU A 222 -25.64 -12.49 -3.66
C GLU A 222 -24.17 -12.12 -3.48
N GLY A 223 -23.45 -12.89 -2.65
CA GLY A 223 -22.05 -12.70 -2.33
C GLY A 223 -21.09 -12.86 -3.51
N ILE A 224 -21.46 -13.70 -4.48
CA ILE A 224 -20.67 -13.94 -5.69
C ILE A 224 -20.46 -12.65 -6.51
N ASN A 225 -21.35 -11.66 -6.37
CA ASN A 225 -21.23 -10.38 -7.05
C ASN A 225 -19.97 -9.62 -6.62
N ASN A 226 -19.51 -9.78 -5.37
CA ASN A 226 -18.24 -9.20 -4.95
C ASN A 226 -17.04 -9.84 -5.69
N LEU A 227 -17.04 -11.18 -5.84
CA LEU A 227 -16.02 -11.89 -6.61
C LEU A 227 -16.04 -11.46 -8.08
N LYS A 228 -17.23 -11.36 -8.68
CA LYS A 228 -17.42 -10.85 -10.04
C LYS A 228 -16.78 -9.47 -10.19
N ALA A 229 -17.05 -8.55 -9.27
CA ALA A 229 -16.52 -7.20 -9.32
C ALA A 229 -14.98 -7.18 -9.26
N HIS A 230 -14.38 -7.99 -8.37
CA HIS A 230 -12.92 -8.11 -8.30
C HIS A 230 -12.31 -8.73 -9.57
N ILE A 231 -12.99 -9.69 -10.22
CA ILE A 231 -12.60 -10.23 -11.52
C ILE A 231 -12.67 -9.14 -12.60
N ASP A 232 -13.76 -8.36 -12.66
CA ASP A 232 -13.93 -7.29 -13.64
C ASP A 232 -12.88 -6.18 -13.47
N ILE A 233 -12.57 -5.82 -12.23
CA ILE A 233 -11.46 -4.91 -11.88
C ILE A 233 -10.14 -5.44 -12.45
N LEU A 234 -9.82 -6.71 -12.21
CA LEU A 234 -8.57 -7.31 -12.70
C LEU A 234 -8.53 -7.39 -14.23
N LYS A 235 -9.67 -7.64 -14.90
CA LYS A 235 -9.79 -7.67 -16.37
C LYS A 235 -9.48 -6.33 -17.03
N ASN A 236 -9.55 -5.21 -16.30
CA ASN A 236 -9.06 -3.92 -16.81
C ASN A 236 -7.52 -3.88 -16.91
N LEU A 237 -6.81 -4.77 -16.20
CA LEU A 237 -5.36 -4.76 -16.04
C LEU A 237 -4.67 -5.97 -16.69
N THR A 238 -5.29 -7.16 -16.63
CA THR A 238 -4.77 -8.43 -17.18
C THR A 238 -5.90 -9.43 -17.41
N ASN A 239 -5.72 -10.37 -18.35
CA ASN A 239 -6.61 -11.52 -18.52
C ASN A 239 -6.11 -12.80 -17.85
N ASN A 240 -4.87 -12.84 -17.36
CA ASN A 240 -4.26 -14.02 -16.74
C ASN A 240 -4.65 -14.12 -15.26
N ILE A 241 -5.91 -14.45 -15.00
CA ILE A 241 -6.50 -14.49 -13.66
C ILE A 241 -6.83 -15.94 -13.29
N ILE A 242 -6.49 -16.33 -12.06
CA ILE A 242 -6.96 -17.57 -11.43
C ILE A 242 -7.64 -17.20 -10.11
N VAL A 243 -8.87 -17.65 -9.90
CA VAL A 243 -9.51 -17.59 -8.59
C VAL A 243 -9.02 -18.76 -7.75
N CYS A 244 -8.49 -18.46 -6.56
CA CYS A 244 -8.12 -19.47 -5.57
C CYS A 244 -9.11 -19.43 -4.41
N LEU A 245 -9.88 -20.50 -4.22
CA LEU A 245 -10.74 -20.67 -3.06
C LEU A 245 -9.98 -21.40 -1.95
N ASN A 246 -9.71 -20.69 -0.85
CA ASN A 246 -9.15 -21.33 0.35
C ASN A 246 -10.28 -22.07 1.07
N LYS A 247 -10.18 -23.40 1.11
CA LYS A 247 -11.23 -24.28 1.68
C LYS A 247 -11.15 -24.32 3.20
N PHE A 248 -12.31 -24.17 3.84
CA PHE A 248 -12.53 -24.43 5.26
C PHE A 248 -13.20 -25.79 5.45
N ASP A 249 -13.03 -26.38 6.64
CA ASP A 249 -13.55 -27.73 6.94
C ASP A 249 -15.09 -27.83 6.85
N ASN A 250 -15.79 -26.71 6.98
CA ASN A 250 -17.25 -26.64 6.94
C ASN A 250 -17.82 -26.16 5.59
N ASP A 251 -16.99 -25.97 4.57
CA ASP A 251 -17.44 -25.62 3.23
C ASP A 251 -18.07 -26.86 2.56
N SER A 252 -19.28 -26.72 2.00
CA SER A 252 -19.94 -27.81 1.27
C SER A 252 -19.37 -27.94 -0.15
N GLU A 253 -19.34 -29.16 -0.69
CA GLU A 253 -18.94 -29.38 -2.09
C GLU A 253 -19.89 -28.68 -3.08
N GLU A 254 -21.17 -28.52 -2.71
CA GLU A 254 -22.16 -27.77 -3.49
C GLU A 254 -21.80 -26.28 -3.59
N ASP A 255 -21.42 -25.66 -2.48
CA ASP A 255 -21.00 -24.25 -2.44
C ASP A 255 -19.71 -24.03 -3.26
N ILE A 256 -18.74 -24.95 -3.11
CA ILE A 256 -17.48 -24.90 -3.88
C ILE A 256 -17.78 -25.03 -5.38
N LYS A 257 -18.65 -25.98 -5.76
CA LYS A 257 -19.02 -26.20 -7.16
C LYS A 257 -19.75 -25.00 -7.76
N TYR A 258 -20.61 -24.34 -6.98
CA TYR A 258 -21.28 -23.12 -7.40
C TYR A 258 -20.28 -22.00 -7.76
N VAL A 259 -19.27 -21.77 -6.93
CA VAL A 259 -18.22 -20.76 -7.19
C VAL A 259 -17.36 -21.16 -8.40
N GLU A 260 -16.99 -22.43 -8.50
CA GLU A 260 -16.24 -22.95 -9.66
C GLU A 260 -16.99 -22.70 -10.97
N ASP A 261 -18.26 -23.12 -11.05
CA ASP A 261 -19.09 -22.95 -12.24
C ASP A 261 -19.28 -21.47 -12.59
N TYR A 262 -19.35 -20.61 -11.59
CA TYR A 262 -19.44 -19.16 -11.79
C TYR A 262 -18.14 -18.59 -12.39
N CYS A 263 -16.97 -19.01 -11.91
CA CYS A 263 -15.68 -18.58 -12.45
C CYS A 263 -15.52 -18.99 -13.92
N TYR A 264 -15.86 -20.24 -14.26
CA TYR A 264 -15.78 -20.71 -15.66
C TYR A 264 -16.76 -20.00 -16.58
N LYS A 265 -17.97 -19.61 -16.12
CA LYS A 265 -18.89 -18.76 -16.90
C LYS A 265 -18.28 -17.39 -17.25
N LEU A 266 -17.35 -16.90 -16.43
CA LEU A 266 -16.62 -15.65 -16.68
C LEU A 266 -15.32 -15.85 -17.46
N ASN A 267 -15.03 -17.07 -17.93
CA ASN A 267 -13.78 -17.48 -18.57
C ASN A 267 -12.55 -17.22 -17.67
N VAL A 268 -12.66 -17.54 -16.37
CA VAL A 268 -11.56 -17.42 -15.40
C VAL A 268 -11.27 -18.79 -14.79
N GLU A 269 -10.00 -19.14 -14.70
CA GLU A 269 -9.56 -20.39 -14.07
C GLU A 269 -9.88 -20.39 -12.57
N PHE A 270 -10.15 -21.57 -12.03
CA PHE A 270 -10.51 -21.76 -10.62
C PHE A 270 -9.70 -22.88 -9.98
N SER A 271 -9.19 -22.69 -8.77
CA SER A 271 -8.55 -23.73 -7.98
C SER A 271 -9.01 -23.67 -6.54
N VAL A 272 -9.18 -24.85 -5.93
CA VAL A 272 -9.29 -24.96 -4.47
C VAL A 272 -7.88 -25.09 -3.88
N SER A 273 -7.65 -24.51 -2.72
CA SER A 273 -6.41 -24.66 -1.94
C SER A 273 -6.74 -25.11 -0.51
N THR A 274 -5.98 -26.11 -0.04
CA THR A 274 -5.98 -26.57 1.36
C THR A 274 -4.63 -26.33 2.04
N ALA A 275 -3.82 -25.42 1.49
CA ALA A 275 -2.43 -25.24 1.90
C ALA A 275 -2.23 -24.87 3.37
N TYR A 276 -3.23 -24.23 3.99
CA TYR A 276 -3.21 -23.95 5.42
C TYR A 276 -3.12 -25.23 6.27
N ARG A 277 -3.87 -26.28 5.89
CA ARG A 277 -3.90 -27.57 6.59
C ARG A 277 -2.82 -28.53 6.08
N ASP A 278 -2.68 -28.60 4.76
CA ASP A 278 -1.92 -29.67 4.09
C ASP A 278 -0.54 -29.20 3.56
N GLY A 279 -0.12 -27.98 3.89
CA GLY A 279 1.14 -27.40 3.42
C GLY A 279 1.18 -27.24 1.89
N GLY A 280 2.36 -27.32 1.29
CA GLY A 280 2.55 -27.20 -0.16
C GLY A 280 1.76 -28.22 -0.97
N SER A 281 1.48 -29.40 -0.39
CA SER A 281 0.67 -30.44 -1.06
C SER A 281 -0.76 -29.98 -1.35
N GLY A 282 -1.33 -29.13 -0.49
CA GLY A 282 -2.66 -28.54 -0.65
C GLY A 282 -2.74 -27.42 -1.71
N ALA A 283 -1.62 -27.04 -2.32
CA ALA A 283 -1.54 -26.01 -3.36
C ALA A 283 -1.08 -26.52 -4.74
N ILE A 284 -0.86 -27.83 -4.90
CA ILE A 284 -0.28 -28.41 -6.12
C ILE A 284 -1.14 -28.10 -7.36
N GLU A 285 -2.47 -28.23 -7.26
CA GLU A 285 -3.36 -27.95 -8.39
C GLU A 285 -3.34 -26.48 -8.78
N LEU A 286 -3.30 -25.57 -7.81
CA LEU A 286 -3.12 -24.14 -8.08
C LEU A 286 -1.80 -23.88 -8.80
N ALA A 287 -0.70 -24.48 -8.32
CA ALA A 287 0.62 -24.33 -8.94
C ALA A 287 0.63 -24.83 -10.39
N LYS A 288 0.04 -26.01 -10.66
CA LYS A 288 -0.09 -26.53 -12.04
C LYS A 288 -0.87 -25.57 -12.94
N LYS A 289 -1.98 -25.00 -12.43
CA LYS A 289 -2.78 -24.03 -13.19
C LYS A 289 -2.00 -22.75 -13.49
N ILE A 290 -1.24 -22.23 -12.52
CA ILE A 290 -0.34 -21.08 -12.72
C ILE A 290 0.69 -21.38 -13.82
N ILE A 291 1.31 -22.56 -13.79
CA ILE A 291 2.29 -22.98 -14.82
C ILE A 291 1.63 -23.10 -16.20
N SER A 292 0.35 -23.48 -16.26
CA SER A 292 -0.38 -23.68 -17.51
C SER A 292 -0.93 -22.41 -18.15
N LEU A 293 -1.07 -21.31 -17.39
CA LEU A 293 -1.47 -20.03 -17.96
C LEU A 293 -0.39 -19.55 -18.94
N ASP A 294 -0.77 -19.41 -20.21
CA ASP A 294 0.10 -19.01 -21.31
C ASP A 294 0.84 -17.69 -20.97
N ASN A 295 2.14 -17.64 -21.27
CA ASN A 295 3.06 -16.56 -20.91
C ASN A 295 2.86 -15.27 -21.74
N LYS A 296 1.65 -15.02 -22.23
CA LYS A 296 1.37 -13.78 -22.97
C LYS A 296 1.25 -12.63 -21.99
N GLU A 297 2.24 -11.76 -22.08
CA GLU A 297 2.30 -10.48 -21.41
C GLU A 297 1.10 -9.60 -21.80
N GLU A 298 0.03 -9.62 -20.99
CA GLU A 298 -1.21 -8.87 -21.25
C GLU A 298 -1.48 -7.77 -20.20
N TYR A 299 -0.43 -7.20 -19.62
CA TYR A 299 -0.59 -6.04 -18.73
C TYR A 299 -0.85 -4.76 -19.53
N LYS A 300 -1.93 -4.04 -19.18
CA LYS A 300 -2.15 -2.66 -19.61
C LYS A 300 -2.44 -1.74 -18.41
N PRO A 301 -1.77 -0.57 -18.31
CA PRO A 301 -2.11 0.41 -17.29
C PRO A 301 -3.54 0.95 -17.48
N LEU A 302 -4.26 1.23 -16.38
CA LEU A 302 -5.67 1.65 -16.43
C LEU A 302 -5.87 2.97 -17.19
N TYR A 303 -4.90 3.88 -17.12
CA TYR A 303 -4.93 5.21 -17.72
C TYR A 303 -3.53 5.72 -18.07
N ASP A 304 -3.45 6.63 -19.04
CA ASP A 304 -2.22 7.35 -19.39
C ASP A 304 -1.82 8.33 -18.27
N ILE A 305 -0.54 8.31 -17.92
CA ILE A 305 0.06 9.19 -16.91
C ILE A 305 0.00 10.67 -17.29
N ASN A 306 -0.19 10.99 -18.57
CA ASN A 306 -0.21 12.36 -19.09
C ASN A 306 -1.55 13.06 -18.93
N LEU A 307 -2.62 12.33 -18.62
CA LEU A 307 -3.94 12.89 -18.32
C LEU A 307 -3.88 13.89 -17.15
N SER A 308 -4.90 14.75 -17.04
CA SER A 308 -5.05 15.62 -15.87
C SER A 308 -5.28 14.79 -14.60
N ILE A 309 -5.05 15.38 -13.42
CA ILE A 309 -5.34 14.66 -12.17
C ILE A 309 -6.82 14.28 -12.10
N TYR A 310 -7.72 15.18 -12.52
CA TYR A 310 -9.16 14.93 -12.58
C TYR A 310 -9.52 13.74 -13.46
N ASP A 311 -8.94 13.65 -14.67
CA ASP A 311 -9.24 12.55 -15.60
C ASP A 311 -8.73 11.21 -15.06
N LYS A 312 -7.54 11.17 -14.43
CA LYS A 312 -7.02 9.95 -13.79
C LYS A 312 -7.95 9.47 -12.67
N ILE A 313 -8.42 10.39 -11.83
CA ILE A 313 -9.38 10.10 -10.77
C ILE A 313 -10.68 9.58 -11.38
N ASP A 314 -11.20 10.24 -12.42
CA ASP A 314 -12.44 9.85 -13.09
C ASP A 314 -12.40 8.41 -13.61
N ARG A 315 -11.30 8.03 -14.27
CA ARG A 315 -11.07 6.65 -14.74
C ARG A 315 -11.13 5.66 -13.59
N ILE A 316 -10.41 5.91 -12.48
CA ILE A 316 -10.40 4.98 -11.35
C ILE A 316 -11.80 4.87 -10.72
N ILE A 317 -12.45 6.00 -10.44
CA ILE A 317 -13.74 5.99 -9.76
C ILE A 317 -14.82 5.28 -10.60
N LYS A 318 -14.84 5.48 -11.92
CA LYS A 318 -15.84 4.86 -12.79
C LYS A 318 -15.52 3.41 -13.12
N ASP A 319 -14.29 3.13 -13.55
CA ASP A 319 -13.91 1.81 -14.08
C ASP A 319 -13.68 0.78 -12.98
N ILE A 320 -13.27 1.22 -11.78
CA ILE A 320 -12.91 0.32 -10.67
C ILE A 320 -13.97 0.36 -9.56
N TYR A 321 -14.45 1.55 -9.20
CA TYR A 321 -15.36 1.69 -8.06
C TYR A 321 -16.84 1.81 -8.47
N HIS A 322 -17.15 1.99 -9.76
CA HIS A 322 -18.53 2.08 -10.26
C HIS A 322 -19.36 3.21 -9.62
N ALA A 323 -18.70 4.27 -9.14
CA ALA A 323 -19.41 5.45 -8.63
C ALA A 323 -19.87 6.34 -9.81
N SER A 324 -21.09 6.86 -9.73
CA SER A 324 -21.72 7.63 -10.82
C SER A 324 -21.36 9.12 -10.78
N LYS A 325 -20.95 9.63 -9.61
CA LYS A 325 -20.63 11.04 -9.39
C LYS A 325 -19.42 11.23 -8.49
N ILE A 326 -18.60 12.22 -8.82
CA ILE A 326 -17.40 12.62 -8.08
C ILE A 326 -17.56 14.08 -7.68
N ASP A 327 -17.55 14.35 -6.38
CA ASP A 327 -17.40 15.70 -5.84
C ASP A 327 -15.98 15.89 -5.28
N TYR A 328 -15.54 17.14 -5.18
CA TYR A 328 -14.22 17.52 -4.66
C TYR A 328 -14.41 18.55 -3.55
N SER A 329 -13.66 18.40 -2.45
CA SER A 329 -13.56 19.46 -1.44
C SER A 329 -12.79 20.67 -1.99
N GLU A 330 -13.00 21.85 -1.40
CA GLU A 330 -12.24 23.05 -1.76
C GLU A 330 -10.72 22.86 -1.56
N ASP A 331 -10.34 22.15 -0.50
CA ASP A 331 -8.94 21.82 -0.18
C ASP A 331 -8.34 20.88 -1.25
N ALA A 332 -9.07 19.86 -1.68
CA ALA A 332 -8.64 18.97 -2.76
C ALA A 332 -8.45 19.74 -4.08
N ILE A 333 -9.39 20.61 -4.45
CA ILE A 333 -9.29 21.44 -5.67
C ILE A 333 -8.05 22.34 -5.60
N SER A 334 -7.83 23.01 -4.47
CA SER A 334 -6.68 23.88 -4.25
C SER A 334 -5.35 23.12 -4.36
N LYS A 335 -5.25 21.94 -3.75
CA LYS A 335 -4.04 21.10 -3.80
C LYS A 335 -3.78 20.52 -5.18
N ILE A 336 -4.81 20.07 -5.90
CA ILE A 336 -4.69 19.62 -7.29
C ILE A 336 -4.11 20.74 -8.15
N LYS A 337 -4.70 21.94 -8.07
CA LYS A 337 -4.22 23.11 -8.80
C LYS A 337 -2.75 23.42 -8.47
N MET A 338 -2.39 23.39 -7.19
CA MET A 338 -1.01 23.63 -6.76
C MET A 338 -0.03 22.59 -7.33
N ILE A 339 -0.43 21.32 -7.40
CA ILE A 339 0.38 20.25 -7.99
C ILE A 339 0.58 20.49 -9.50
N GLU A 340 -0.49 20.82 -10.22
CA GLU A 340 -0.47 21.09 -11.67
C GLU A 340 0.32 22.37 -12.02
N ASP A 341 0.12 23.46 -11.28
CA ASP A 341 0.83 24.73 -11.47
C ASP A 341 2.35 24.57 -11.28
N ASN A 342 2.77 23.61 -10.44
CA ASN A 342 4.18 23.25 -10.23
C ASN A 342 4.69 22.12 -11.14
N LYS A 343 3.87 21.61 -12.07
CA LYS A 343 4.20 20.52 -13.02
C LYS A 343 4.58 19.21 -12.32
N LEU A 344 3.96 18.92 -11.18
CA LEU A 344 4.15 17.71 -10.37
C LEU A 344 3.02 16.69 -10.57
N ASP A 345 2.22 16.86 -11.64
CA ASP A 345 0.97 16.15 -11.89
C ASP A 345 1.12 14.86 -12.71
N LYS A 346 2.28 14.64 -13.34
CA LYS A 346 2.57 13.48 -14.20
C LYS A 346 2.96 12.23 -13.41
N LEU A 347 2.17 11.94 -12.38
CA LEU A 347 2.32 10.83 -11.44
C LEU A 347 1.03 9.98 -11.37
N PRO A 348 1.13 8.68 -11.02
CA PRO A 348 -0.03 7.81 -10.87
C PRO A 348 -0.79 8.17 -9.59
N ILE A 349 -2.06 7.79 -9.55
CA ILE A 349 -2.95 8.02 -8.42
C ILE A 349 -2.96 6.80 -7.49
N CYS A 350 -2.77 7.05 -6.20
CA CYS A 350 -2.97 6.10 -5.12
C CYS A 350 -4.27 6.43 -4.37
N VAL A 351 -5.28 5.56 -4.43
CA VAL A 351 -6.55 5.83 -3.73
C VAL A 351 -6.49 5.35 -2.29
N ALA A 352 -6.79 6.26 -1.35
CA ALA A 352 -6.93 5.96 0.06
C ALA A 352 -8.43 5.96 0.45
N LYS A 353 -8.99 4.74 0.58
CA LYS A 353 -10.36 4.48 1.02
C LYS A 353 -10.41 3.27 1.96
N THR A 354 -11.59 2.93 2.44
CA THR A 354 -11.82 1.68 3.18
C THR A 354 -11.47 0.45 2.32
N GLN A 355 -10.91 -0.57 2.97
CA GLN A 355 -10.65 -1.88 2.34
C GLN A 355 -11.84 -2.84 2.40
N TYR A 356 -12.89 -2.49 3.16
CA TYR A 356 -14.01 -3.39 3.44
C TYR A 356 -15.11 -3.37 2.37
N SER A 357 -15.04 -2.42 1.45
CA SER A 357 -15.99 -2.24 0.35
C SER A 357 -15.24 -1.78 -0.88
N ILE A 358 -15.73 -2.13 -2.07
CA ILE A 358 -15.31 -1.53 -3.33
C ILE A 358 -15.60 -0.03 -3.32
N SER A 359 -16.65 0.40 -2.61
CA SER A 359 -16.97 1.81 -2.38
C SER A 359 -16.10 2.48 -1.31
N ASP A 360 -16.34 3.77 -1.08
CA ASP A 360 -15.75 4.53 0.02
C ASP A 360 -16.51 4.35 1.36
N ASP A 361 -17.60 3.58 1.36
CA ASP A 361 -18.41 3.25 2.53
C ASP A 361 -18.21 1.78 2.92
N LYS A 362 -17.69 1.55 4.13
CA LYS A 362 -17.33 0.21 4.63
C LYS A 362 -18.54 -0.72 4.80
N ASP A 363 -19.74 -0.16 4.93
CA ASP A 363 -20.96 -0.92 5.22
C ASP A 363 -21.68 -1.36 3.93
N LYS A 364 -21.25 -0.88 2.76
CA LYS A 364 -21.77 -1.29 1.44
C LYS A 364 -21.01 -2.49 0.89
N LEU A 365 -21.46 -3.69 1.27
CA LEU A 365 -20.86 -4.96 0.84
C LEU A 365 -21.25 -5.34 -0.61
N GLY A 366 -20.65 -6.40 -1.14
CA GLY A 366 -21.01 -6.93 -2.45
C GLY A 366 -20.34 -6.18 -3.60
N ASN A 367 -21.15 -5.74 -4.58
CA ASN A 367 -20.74 -4.91 -5.71
C ASN A 367 -21.59 -3.64 -5.78
N PRO A 368 -21.34 -2.65 -4.90
CA PRO A 368 -22.09 -1.39 -4.91
C PRO A 368 -21.86 -0.62 -6.21
N SER A 369 -22.92 0.00 -6.74
CA SER A 369 -22.90 0.90 -7.89
C SER A 369 -23.76 2.13 -7.63
N ASP A 370 -23.72 3.10 -8.55
CA ASP A 370 -24.65 4.24 -8.58
C ASP A 370 -24.64 5.12 -7.32
N TYR A 371 -23.50 5.20 -6.66
CA TYR A 371 -23.27 6.07 -5.52
C TYR A 371 -22.34 7.22 -5.86
N GLN A 372 -22.29 8.18 -4.96
CA GLN A 372 -21.44 9.36 -5.07
C GLN A 372 -20.24 9.22 -4.15
N VAL A 373 -19.07 9.61 -4.63
CA VAL A 373 -17.84 9.74 -3.82
C VAL A 373 -17.44 11.21 -3.70
N THR A 374 -16.72 11.53 -2.63
CA THR A 374 -16.09 12.84 -2.45
C THR A 374 -14.60 12.69 -2.27
N VAL A 375 -13.80 13.33 -3.12
CA VAL A 375 -12.36 13.50 -2.91
C VAL A 375 -12.16 14.56 -1.83
N LYS A 376 -11.83 14.12 -0.62
CA LYS A 376 -11.73 14.98 0.57
C LYS A 376 -10.40 15.71 0.68
N ASP A 377 -9.33 15.06 0.26
CA ASP A 377 -7.96 15.59 0.31
C ASP A 377 -7.10 14.92 -0.78
N VAL A 378 -6.00 15.57 -1.14
CA VAL A 378 -4.99 15.12 -2.09
C VAL A 378 -3.59 15.39 -1.51
N LYS A 379 -2.74 14.37 -1.42
CA LYS A 379 -1.37 14.49 -0.94
C LYS A 379 -0.38 14.04 -2.00
N LEU A 380 0.64 14.87 -2.25
CA LEU A 380 1.73 14.55 -3.16
C LEU A 380 2.82 13.78 -2.41
N TYR A 381 3.11 12.55 -2.84
CA TYR A 381 4.27 11.77 -2.41
C TYR A 381 5.29 11.76 -3.57
N ASN A 382 5.92 12.92 -3.77
CA ASN A 382 6.75 13.19 -4.94
C ASN A 382 8.01 12.31 -5.01
N GLY A 383 8.63 12.02 -3.87
CA GLY A 383 9.79 11.15 -3.80
C GLY A 383 9.41 9.70 -4.09
N ALA A 384 8.28 9.24 -3.56
CA ALA A 384 7.76 7.91 -3.88
C ALA A 384 7.29 7.80 -5.34
N GLY A 385 6.80 8.91 -5.90
CA GLY A 385 6.39 9.03 -7.30
C GLY A 385 4.91 8.71 -7.52
N PHE A 386 4.02 9.16 -6.63
CA PHE A 386 2.56 9.07 -6.81
C PHE A 386 1.80 10.19 -6.09
N ILE A 387 0.54 10.40 -6.46
CA ILE A 387 -0.38 11.34 -5.81
C ILE A 387 -1.46 10.52 -5.10
N THR A 388 -1.62 10.72 -3.79
CA THR A 388 -2.65 10.03 -3.01
C THR A 388 -3.91 10.86 -2.91
N ILE A 389 -5.06 10.29 -3.27
CA ILE A 389 -6.38 10.90 -3.03
C ILE A 389 -7.05 10.23 -1.84
N TYR A 390 -7.77 11.01 -1.03
CA TYR A 390 -8.48 10.51 0.15
C TYR A 390 -9.98 10.58 -0.10
N LEU A 391 -10.64 9.42 -0.14
CA LEU A 391 -12.11 9.34 -0.22
C LEU A 391 -12.75 9.26 1.18
N GLY A 392 -12.02 8.68 2.13
CA GLY A 392 -12.43 8.52 3.53
C GLY A 392 -11.41 9.08 4.52
N SER A 393 -11.76 9.06 5.80
CA SER A 393 -10.81 9.36 6.88
C SER A 393 -9.90 8.16 7.09
N ILE A 394 -8.61 8.33 6.83
CA ILE A 394 -7.62 7.27 6.97
C ILE A 394 -6.82 7.47 8.25
N ILE A 395 -6.71 6.42 9.05
CA ILE A 395 -5.94 6.43 10.28
C ILE A 395 -4.49 6.08 9.94
N THR A 396 -3.60 7.05 10.03
CA THR A 396 -2.14 6.89 9.84
C THR A 396 -1.39 6.61 11.13
N MET A 397 -2.01 6.88 12.29
CA MET A 397 -1.52 6.49 13.61
C MET A 397 -2.59 5.65 14.33
N PRO A 398 -2.47 4.32 14.40
CA PRO A 398 -3.44 3.49 15.10
C PRO A 398 -3.40 3.74 16.61
N GLY A 399 -4.50 3.47 17.29
CA GLY A 399 -4.56 3.47 18.75
C GLY A 399 -4.62 2.05 19.30
N LEU A 400 -4.18 1.86 20.54
CA LEU A 400 -4.34 0.60 21.26
C LEU A 400 -5.82 0.33 21.62
N PRO A 401 -6.23 -0.95 21.72
CA PRO A 401 -7.55 -1.35 22.20
C PRO A 401 -7.66 -1.24 23.73
N LYS A 402 -8.86 -1.48 24.27
CA LYS A 402 -9.11 -1.44 25.72
C LYS A 402 -8.30 -2.49 26.50
N VAL A 403 -8.14 -3.68 25.94
CA VAL A 403 -7.31 -4.76 26.50
C VAL A 403 -6.22 -5.08 25.48
N PRO A 404 -5.05 -4.44 25.59
CA PRO A 404 -3.97 -4.57 24.62
C PRO A 404 -3.17 -5.86 24.82
N ASN A 405 -2.60 -6.39 23.73
CA ASN A 405 -1.85 -7.65 23.78
C ASN A 405 -0.57 -7.55 24.63
N TYR A 406 -0.01 -6.34 24.80
CA TYR A 406 1.21 -6.15 25.61
C TYR A 406 1.05 -6.59 27.07
N GLU A 407 -0.18 -6.69 27.59
CA GLU A 407 -0.43 -7.19 28.96
C GLU A 407 -0.09 -8.68 29.11
N LYS A 408 -0.04 -9.42 28.01
CA LYS A 408 0.25 -10.86 27.97
C LYS A 408 1.68 -11.18 27.54
N ILE A 409 2.35 -10.23 26.89
CA ILE A 409 3.71 -10.42 26.35
C ILE A 409 4.70 -10.45 27.51
N LYS A 410 5.52 -11.51 27.56
CA LYS A 410 6.56 -11.69 28.59
C LYS A 410 7.68 -12.59 28.10
N LEU A 411 8.81 -12.51 28.78
CA LEU A 411 9.94 -13.43 28.62
C LEU A 411 9.85 -14.49 29.73
N ILE A 412 9.78 -15.76 29.35
CA ILE A 412 9.81 -16.91 30.28
C ILE A 412 11.02 -17.76 29.88
N ASP A 413 11.97 -17.93 30.80
CA ASP A 413 13.17 -18.76 30.59
C ASP A 413 13.97 -18.42 29.31
N GLY A 414 13.91 -17.16 28.87
CA GLY A 414 14.57 -16.68 27.66
C GLY A 414 13.74 -16.81 26.38
N GLU A 415 12.54 -17.37 26.45
CA GLU A 415 11.60 -17.51 25.34
C GLU A 415 10.45 -16.48 25.43
N ILE A 416 9.99 -16.02 24.27
CA ILE A 416 8.92 -15.02 24.17
C ILE A 416 7.56 -15.72 24.24
N SER A 417 6.70 -15.28 25.15
CA SER A 417 5.34 -15.79 25.31
C SER A 417 4.31 -14.68 25.07
N GLY A 418 3.21 -14.99 24.37
CA GLY A 418 2.05 -14.11 24.19
C GLY A 418 2.13 -13.14 23.01
N LEU A 419 3.13 -13.29 22.12
CA LEU A 419 3.32 -12.43 20.94
C LEU A 419 2.41 -12.80 19.76
N SER A 420 2.22 -14.09 19.50
CA SER A 420 1.44 -14.63 18.38
C SER A 420 0.41 -15.66 18.83
#